data_AF-A0A2V6KSW3-F1
#
_entry.id   AF-A0A2V6KSW3-F1
#
_cell.length_a   1.000
_cell.length_b   1.000
_cell.length_c   1.000
_cell.angle_alpha   90.00
_cell.angle_beta   90.00
_cell.angle_gamma   90.00
#
_symmetry.space_group_name_H-M   'P 1'
#
loop_
_entity.id
_entity.type
_entity.pdbx_description
1 polymer ?
#
loop_
_entity_poly.entity_id
_entity_poly.type
_entity_poly.pdbx_seq_one_letter_code
_entity_poly.pdbx_strand_id
1 'polypeptide(L)' 'KLKFNDFTRTTAERAGLTPALEYFRSLLAEAFARTGKPVRLIGLGVRFAETMPETAQLDLL' A
#
# COMPACT_ATOMS: atom_id res chain seq x y z
N LYS A 1 -4.31 -0.05 -3.81
CA LYS A 1 -5.41 -0.99 -3.46
C LYS A 1 -6.32 -1.18 -4.67
N LEU A 2 -6.61 -2.41 -5.05
CA LEU A 2 -7.58 -2.74 -6.10
C LEU A 2 -8.76 -3.50 -5.48
N LYS A 3 -9.99 -3.14 -5.85
CA LYS A 3 -11.18 -3.96 -5.61
C LYS A 3 -11.71 -4.45 -6.95
N PHE A 4 -12.11 -5.70 -7.02
CA PHE A 4 -12.55 -6.37 -8.23
C PHE A 4 -14.08 -6.47 -8.31
N ASN A 5 -14.61 -6.78 -9.49
CA ASN A 5 -16.05 -6.93 -9.75
C ASN A 5 -16.73 -7.95 -8.82
N ASP A 6 -16.01 -9.00 -8.41
CA ASP A 6 -16.45 -10.02 -7.44
C ASP A 6 -16.32 -9.60 -5.97
N PHE A 7 -16.10 -8.30 -5.72
CA PHE A 7 -15.93 -7.69 -4.39
C PHE A 7 -14.68 -8.15 -3.60
N THR A 8 -13.82 -9.00 -4.19
CA THR A 8 -12.51 -9.31 -3.60
C THR A 8 -11.56 -8.10 -3.73
N ARG A 9 -10.48 -8.09 -2.95
CA ARG A 9 -9.52 -6.98 -2.91
C ARG A 9 -8.08 -7.44 -2.80
N THR A 10 -7.16 -6.65 -3.34
CA THR A 10 -5.72 -6.81 -3.12
C THR A 10 -5.03 -5.45 -2.91
N THR A 11 -3.90 -5.48 -2.21
CA THR A 11 -3.10 -4.30 -1.86
C THR A 11 -1.64 -4.59 -2.12
N ALA A 12 -0.95 -3.63 -2.75
CA ALA A 12 0.50 -3.57 -2.85
C ALA A 12 0.93 -2.24 -2.24
N GLU A 13 1.97 -2.27 -1.43
CA GLU A 13 2.56 -1.11 -0.75
C GLU A 13 4.08 -1.28 -0.67
N ARG A 14 4.81 -0.16 -0.65
CA ARG A 14 6.27 -0.14 -0.56
C ARG A 14 6.72 1.03 0.30
N ALA A 15 7.63 0.77 1.23
CA ALA A 15 8.24 1.77 2.09
C ALA A 15 9.49 2.39 1.43
N GLY A 16 9.98 3.51 1.99
CA GLY A 16 11.24 4.13 1.57
C GLY A 16 11.19 4.87 0.24
N LEU A 17 10.01 5.13 -0.31
CA LEU A 17 9.82 5.91 -1.53
C LEU A 17 9.11 7.22 -1.24
N THR A 18 9.59 8.30 -1.83
CA THR A 18 8.82 9.54 -1.92
C THR A 18 7.58 9.31 -2.79
N PRO A 19 6.38 9.76 -2.36
CA PRO A 19 5.16 9.61 -3.16
C PRO A 19 5.31 10.21 -4.56
N ALA A 20 5.42 9.34 -5.58
CA ALA A 20 5.55 9.73 -6.98
C ALA A 20 4.66 8.85 -7.87
N LEU A 21 4.18 9.44 -8.98
CA LEU A 21 3.22 8.80 -9.87
C LEU A 21 3.74 7.48 -10.46
N GLU A 22 5.02 7.44 -10.83
CA GLU A 22 5.68 6.24 -11.33
C GLU A 22 5.57 5.06 -10.36
N TYR A 23 5.81 5.29 -9.07
CA TYR A 23 5.75 4.24 -8.05
C TYR A 23 4.32 3.77 -7.82
N PHE A 24 3.33 4.68 -7.84
CA PHE A 24 1.93 4.28 -7.78
C PHE A 24 1.52 3.43 -8.99
N ARG A 25 1.98 3.77 -10.19
CA ARG A 25 1.74 2.98 -11.41
C ARG A 25 2.36 1.59 -11.30
N SER A 26 3.60 1.48 -10.84
CA SER A 26 4.26 0.19 -10.60
C SER A 26 3.50 -0.66 -9.58
N LEU A 27 3.04 -0.07 -8.47
CA LEU A 27 2.23 -0.78 -7.47
C LEU A 27 0.87 -1.23 -8.01
N LEU A 28 0.24 -0.43 -8.88
CA LEU A 28 -1.00 -0.82 -9.55
C LEU A 28 -0.79 -1.98 -10.53
N ALA A 29 0.30 -1.95 -11.32
CA ALA A 29 0.65 -3.04 -12.22
C ALA A 29 0.92 -4.34 -11.46
N GLU A 30 1.70 -4.28 -10.37
CA GLU A 30 1.97 -5.41 -9.49
C GLU A 30 0.68 -5.98 -8.88
N ALA A 31 -0.17 -5.13 -8.33
CA ALA A 31 -1.43 -5.54 -7.73
C ALA A 31 -2.39 -6.16 -8.76
N PHE A 32 -2.43 -5.62 -9.98
CA PHE A 32 -3.29 -6.13 -11.05
C PHE A 32 -2.81 -7.50 -11.56
N ALA A 33 -1.49 -7.69 -11.70
CA ALA A 33 -0.89 -8.94 -12.17
C ALA A 33 -1.22 -10.16 -11.28
N ARG A 34 -1.60 -9.96 -10.02
CA ARG A 34 -1.97 -11.04 -9.09
C ARG A 34 -3.26 -11.77 -9.48
N THR A 35 -4.19 -11.11 -10.18
CA THR A 35 -5.48 -11.72 -10.53
C THR A 35 -5.95 -11.42 -11.95
N GLY A 36 -5.57 -10.28 -12.53
CA GLY A 36 -6.03 -9.82 -13.84
C GLY A 36 -7.55 -9.59 -13.96
N LYS A 37 -8.29 -9.63 -12.83
CA LYS A 37 -9.76 -9.50 -12.83
C LYS A 37 -10.20 -8.05 -13.11
N PRO A 38 -11.41 -7.85 -13.66
CA PRO A 38 -11.97 -6.51 -13.86
C PRO A 38 -11.99 -5.71 -12.55
N VAL A 39 -11.38 -4.53 -12.58
CA VAL A 39 -11.28 -3.62 -11.43
C VAL A 39 -12.50 -2.72 -11.40
N ARG A 40 -13.18 -2.64 -10.25
CA ARG A 40 -14.32 -1.72 -10.02
C ARG A 40 -13.95 -0.47 -9.24
N LEU A 41 -12.84 -0.51 -8.50
CA LEU A 41 -12.39 0.60 -7.66
C LEU A 41 -10.88 0.53 -7.49
N ILE A 42 -10.23 1.68 -7.67
CA ILE A 42 -8.82 1.91 -7.40
C ILE A 42 -8.71 2.83 -6.19
N GLY A 43 -7.91 2.43 -5.20
CA GLY A 43 -7.60 3.24 -4.02
C GLY A 43 -6.10 3.47 -3.91
N LEU A 44 -5.72 4.74 -3.75
CA LEU A 44 -4.34 5.19 -3.50
C LEU A 44 -4.23 5.75 -2.08
N GLY A 45 -3.07 5.61 -1.47
CA GLY A 45 -2.82 6.11 -0.13
C GLY A 45 -1.33 6.08 0.20
N VAL A 46 -0.94 6.89 1.18
CA VAL A 46 0.42 6.95 1.72
C VAL A 46 0.35 6.73 3.23
N ARG A 47 1.43 6.24 3.80
CA ARG A 47 1.61 6.18 5.26
C ARG A 47 2.58 7.29 5.65
N PHE A 48 2.16 8.15 6.56
CA PHE A 48 3.06 9.14 7.15
C PHE A 48 4.05 8.44 8.09
N ALA A 49 5.24 9.01 8.24
CA ALA A 49 6.18 8.55 9.23
C ALA A 49 5.53 8.67 10.62
N GLU A 50 5.68 7.63 11.44
CA GLU A 50 5.27 7.69 12.83
C GLU A 50 6.21 8.62 13.58
N THR A 51 5.67 9.62 14.27
CA THR A 51 6.43 10.41 15.24
C THR A 51 6.56 9.59 16.51
N MET A 52 7.45 8.60 16.51
CA MET A 52 7.81 7.95 17.77
C MET A 52 8.57 8.96 18.63
N PRO A 53 8.21 9.15 19.91
CA PRO A 53 9.12 9.80 20.84
C PRO A 53 10.44 9.01 20.85
N GLU A 54 11.57 9.71 20.80
CA GLU A 54 12.92 9.18 20.60
C GLU A 54 13.35 8.10 21.62
N THR A 55 12.61 7.96 22.72
CA THR A 55 12.94 7.11 23.86
C THR A 55 11.70 6.37 24.37
N ALA A 56 11.23 5.37 23.63
CA ALA A 56 10.29 4.38 24.15
C ALA A 56 11.01 3.02 24.21
N GLN A 57 12.01 2.91 25.10
CA GLN A 57 12.64 1.63 25.43
C GLN A 57 11.71 0.88 26.38
N LEU A 58 11.28 -0.32 25.98
CA LEU A 58 10.51 -1.20 26.85
C LEU A 58 11.46 -1.88 27.85
N ASP A 59 11.03 -1.98 29.10
CA ASP A 59 11.72 -2.77 30.10
C ASP A 59 11.59 -4.26 29.79
N LEU A 60 12.64 -5.02 30.09
CA LEU A 60 12.70 -6.47 29.89
C LEU A 60 12.04 -7.27 31.03
N LEU A 61 10.95 -6.77 31.62
CA LEU A 61 10.20 -7.47 32.69
C LEU A 61 8.95 -8.19 32.14
#